data_AF-A0A8K1PN80-F1
#
_entry.id   AF-A0A8K1PN80-F1
#
_cell.length_a   1.000
_cell.length_b   1.000
_cell.length_c   1.000
_cell.angle_alpha   90.00
_cell.angle_beta   90.00
_cell.angle_gamma   90.00
#
_symmetry.space_group_name_H-M   'P 1'
#
loop_
_entity.id
_entity.type
_entity.pdbx_description
1 polymer ?
#
loop_
_entity_poly.entity_id
_entity_poly.type
_entity_poly.pdbx_seq_one_letter_code
_entity_poly.pdbx_strand_id
1 'polypeptide(L)'
;SAPVAAASAVFLVYPIGQGSFSDGMPLGISGTFNFMIVFQAEHNILMHPFHMAGVAGVFGGSLFTAMHGSLVTSSLIRETTEVESVNYGYKFGQEEETYNIVAAHGYFGRLIFQYASFNNSRALHFFLAAWPVVGIWLTAMGVSTMAFNLNGFNFNQSVVDSQGRVINT
;
A
#
# COMPACT_ATOMS: atom_id res chain seq x y z
N SER A 1 1.22 2.13 -13.54
CA SER A 1 2.67 1.86 -13.72
C SER A 1 3.32 1.24 -12.49
N ALA A 2 2.84 1.46 -11.27
CA ALA A 2 3.49 0.97 -10.05
C ALA A 2 3.83 -0.54 -10.02
N PRO A 3 2.93 -1.49 -10.35
CA PRO A 3 3.30 -2.92 -10.39
C PRO A 3 4.34 -3.25 -11.46
N VAL A 4 4.31 -2.53 -12.60
CA VAL A 4 5.33 -2.68 -13.66
C VAL A 4 6.70 -2.23 -13.13
N ALA A 5 6.76 -1.10 -12.41
CA ALA A 5 7.99 -0.63 -11.78
C ALA A 5 8.53 -1.62 -10.74
N ALA A 6 7.65 -2.20 -9.91
CA ALA A 6 8.05 -3.21 -8.92
C ALA A 6 8.60 -4.49 -9.60
N ALA A 7 7.95 -4.97 -10.66
CA ALA A 7 8.44 -6.10 -11.44
C ALA A 7 9.81 -5.81 -12.09
N SER A 8 9.96 -4.63 -12.71
CA SER A 8 11.25 -4.20 -13.27
C SER A 8 12.34 -4.09 -12.20
N ALA A 9 12.01 -3.67 -10.97
CA ALA A 9 12.97 -3.56 -9.88
C ALA A 9 13.56 -4.95 -9.50
N VAL A 10 12.72 -5.97 -9.33
CA VAL A 10 13.15 -7.30 -8.84
C VAL A 10 13.70 -8.22 -9.94
N PHE A 11 13.29 -8.03 -11.20
CA PHE A 11 13.71 -8.90 -12.32
C PHE A 11 14.80 -8.30 -13.20
N LEU A 12 15.03 -6.99 -13.16
CA LEU A 12 15.99 -6.32 -14.04
C LEU A 12 16.95 -5.41 -13.28
N VAL A 13 16.45 -4.41 -12.55
CA VAL A 13 17.31 -3.41 -11.92
C VAL A 13 18.20 -4.04 -10.84
N TYR A 14 17.62 -4.87 -9.98
CA TYR A 14 18.38 -5.54 -8.91
C TYR A 14 19.47 -6.47 -9.46
N PRO A 15 19.18 -7.40 -10.39
CA PRO A 15 20.21 -8.17 -11.10
C PRO A 15 21.33 -7.34 -11.71
N ILE A 16 21.00 -6.21 -12.36
CA ILE A 16 22.00 -5.34 -12.97
C ILE A 16 22.91 -4.73 -11.90
N GLY A 17 22.34 -4.23 -10.80
CA GLY A 17 23.10 -3.64 -9.70
C GLY A 17 24.00 -4.64 -8.98
N GLN A 18 23.56 -5.89 -8.84
CA GLN A 18 24.35 -6.98 -8.23
C GLN A 18 25.30 -7.68 -9.22
N GLY A 19 25.13 -7.46 -10.52
CA GLY A 19 26.00 -7.99 -11.57
C GLY A 19 25.65 -9.41 -12.04
N SER A 20 24.51 -9.97 -11.63
CA SER A 20 24.06 -11.29 -12.05
C SER A 20 22.53 -11.46 -12.02
N PHE A 21 21.99 -12.15 -13.03
CA PHE A 21 20.58 -12.58 -13.04
C PHE A 21 20.30 -13.74 -12.07
N SER A 22 21.33 -14.38 -11.49
CA SER A 22 21.14 -15.35 -10.41
C SER A 22 20.49 -14.74 -9.17
N ASP A 23 20.68 -13.42 -8.97
CA ASP A 23 20.23 -12.71 -7.78
C ASP A 23 18.85 -12.07 -8.00
N GLY A 24 18.30 -12.20 -9.21
CA GLY A 24 16.92 -11.80 -9.49
C GLY A 24 15.91 -12.67 -8.75
N MET A 25 14.72 -12.13 -8.50
CA MET A 25 13.67 -12.88 -7.81
C MET A 25 13.29 -14.14 -8.60
N PRO A 26 13.32 -15.35 -8.00
CA PRO A 26 12.92 -16.57 -8.70
C PRO A 26 11.41 -16.63 -8.99
N LEU A 27 11.02 -17.32 -10.06
CA LEU A 27 9.62 -17.52 -10.47
C LEU A 27 8.97 -18.69 -9.72
N GLY A 28 8.75 -18.52 -8.41
CA GLY A 28 8.05 -19.50 -7.59
C GLY A 28 7.89 -19.05 -6.14
N ILE A 29 6.88 -19.55 -5.45
CA ILE A 29 6.50 -19.10 -4.09
C ILE A 29 7.68 -19.19 -3.12
N SER A 30 8.29 -20.38 -2.97
CA SER A 30 9.45 -20.58 -2.10
C SER A 30 10.66 -19.77 -2.52
N GLY A 31 10.82 -19.56 -3.84
CA GLY A 31 11.89 -18.73 -4.39
C GLY A 31 11.72 -17.25 -4.04
N THR A 32 10.49 -16.73 -4.06
CA THR A 32 10.19 -15.38 -3.59
C THR A 32 10.53 -15.21 -2.11
N PHE A 33 10.21 -16.19 -1.25
CA PHE A 33 10.61 -16.13 0.16
C PHE A 33 12.13 -16.16 0.34
N ASN A 34 12.82 -17.00 -0.43
CA ASN A 34 14.28 -17.04 -0.41
C ASN A 34 14.89 -15.68 -0.79
N PHE A 35 14.43 -15.07 -1.89
CA PHE A 35 14.81 -13.72 -2.30
C PHE A 35 14.61 -12.70 -1.17
N MET A 36 13.43 -12.68 -0.55
CA MET A 36 13.12 -11.73 0.54
C MET A 36 14.06 -11.88 1.75
N ILE A 37 14.40 -13.12 2.14
CA ILE A 37 15.26 -13.39 3.29
C ILE A 37 16.70 -12.94 3.01
N VAL A 38 17.23 -13.29 1.84
CA VAL A 38 18.57 -12.87 1.41
C VAL A 38 18.64 -11.36 1.29
N PHE A 39 17.65 -10.74 0.67
CA PHE A 39 17.57 -9.29 0.51
C PHE A 39 17.56 -8.56 1.86
N GLN A 40 16.86 -9.10 2.87
CA GLN A 40 16.93 -8.55 4.23
C GLN A 40 18.33 -8.69 4.84
N ALA A 41 18.98 -9.84 4.67
CA ALA A 41 20.32 -10.07 5.21
C ALA A 41 21.36 -9.11 4.60
N GLU A 42 21.24 -8.82 3.30
CA GLU A 42 22.21 -7.99 2.57
C GLU A 42 21.93 -6.49 2.67
N HIS A 43 20.64 -6.10 2.72
CA HIS A 43 20.25 -4.69 2.58
C HIS A 43 19.54 -4.10 3.79
N ASN A 44 19.19 -4.90 4.80
CA ASN A 44 18.39 -4.46 5.95
C ASN A 44 17.10 -3.72 5.52
N ILE A 45 16.39 -4.26 4.53
CA ILE A 45 15.22 -3.63 3.89
C ILE A 45 14.14 -3.21 4.88
N LEU A 46 13.95 -3.95 5.97
CA LEU A 46 12.98 -3.59 7.01
C LEU A 46 13.28 -2.22 7.64
N MET A 47 14.54 -1.79 7.65
CA MET A 47 14.98 -0.48 8.13
C MET A 47 15.08 0.57 7.01
N HIS A 48 14.62 0.28 5.79
CA HIS A 48 14.63 1.23 4.68
C HIS A 48 13.29 2.01 4.61
N PRO A 49 13.30 3.36 4.62
CA PRO A 49 12.08 4.16 4.70
C PRO A 49 11.15 3.98 3.49
N PHE A 50 11.70 3.72 2.30
CA PHE A 50 10.85 3.44 1.14
C PHE A 50 10.09 2.11 1.25
N HIS A 51 10.67 1.10 1.91
CA HIS A 51 9.96 -0.14 2.18
C HIS A 51 8.85 0.10 3.22
N MET A 52 9.13 0.85 4.29
CA MET A 52 8.10 1.22 5.29
C MET A 52 6.93 2.00 4.65
N ALA A 53 7.23 2.95 3.75
CA ALA A 53 6.21 3.67 3.00
C ALA A 53 5.41 2.74 2.07
N GLY A 54 6.07 1.72 1.51
CA GLY A 54 5.44 0.62 0.79
C GLY A 54 4.41 -0.15 1.62
N VAL A 55 4.82 -0.57 2.82
CA VAL A 55 3.95 -1.24 3.80
C VAL A 55 2.74 -0.37 4.14
N ALA A 56 2.96 0.93 4.41
CA ALA A 56 1.87 1.88 4.64
C ALA A 56 0.93 2.02 3.42
N GLY A 57 1.48 1.97 2.21
CA GLY A 57 0.74 1.98 0.95
C GLY A 57 -0.21 0.77 0.82
N VAL A 58 0.27 -0.45 1.06
CA VAL A 58 -0.54 -1.67 0.92
C VAL A 58 -1.53 -1.87 2.06
N PHE A 59 -1.13 -1.57 3.29
CA PHE A 59 -2.04 -1.64 4.45
C PHE A 59 -3.11 -0.56 4.36
N GLY A 60 -2.74 0.68 4.07
CA GLY A 60 -3.71 1.75 3.86
C GLY A 60 -4.60 1.49 2.64
N GLY A 61 -4.06 0.97 1.53
CA GLY A 61 -4.87 0.58 0.37
C GLY A 61 -5.94 -0.47 0.70
N SER A 62 -5.58 -1.48 1.50
CA SER A 62 -6.52 -2.50 1.97
C SER A 62 -7.58 -1.91 2.90
N LEU A 63 -7.16 -1.07 3.85
CA LEU A 63 -8.05 -0.35 4.77
C LEU A 63 -9.05 0.53 4.01
N PHE A 64 -8.58 1.34 3.07
CA PHE A 64 -9.44 2.26 2.32
C PHE A 64 -10.35 1.55 1.32
N THR A 65 -9.94 0.39 0.80
CA THR A 65 -10.82 -0.49 0.01
C THR A 65 -12.00 -0.97 0.85
N ALA A 66 -11.72 -1.50 2.05
CA ALA A 66 -12.76 -1.96 2.97
C ALA A 66 -13.66 -0.80 3.43
N MET A 67 -13.07 0.34 3.79
CA MET A 67 -13.77 1.55 4.19
C MET A 67 -14.71 2.03 3.09
N HIS A 68 -14.20 2.22 1.86
CA HIS A 68 -15.01 2.72 0.74
C HIS A 68 -16.16 1.76 0.41
N GLY A 69 -15.86 0.45 0.29
CA GLY A 69 -16.89 -0.57 0.04
C GLY A 69 -17.99 -0.57 1.10
N SER A 70 -17.61 -0.45 2.38
CA SER A 70 -18.58 -0.42 3.49
C SER A 70 -19.46 0.83 3.47
N LEU A 71 -18.90 2.01 3.21
CA LEU A 71 -19.65 3.28 3.19
C LEU A 71 -20.63 3.35 2.02
N VAL A 72 -20.20 2.94 0.82
CA VAL A 72 -21.09 2.87 -0.35
C VAL A 72 -22.23 1.88 -0.08
N THR A 73 -21.90 0.67 0.37
CA THR A 73 -22.91 -0.37 0.67
C THR A 73 -23.92 0.08 1.72
N SER A 74 -23.47 0.78 2.76
CA SER A 74 -24.35 1.28 3.85
C SER A 74 -25.31 2.41 3.43
N SER A 75 -25.09 3.01 2.26
CA SER A 75 -25.83 4.19 1.80
C SER A 75 -26.53 3.99 0.46
N LEU A 76 -26.68 2.74 0.02
CA LEU A 76 -27.46 2.39 -1.17
C LEU A 76 -28.91 2.87 -1.01
N ILE A 77 -29.46 3.42 -2.09
CA ILE A 77 -30.87 3.78 -2.16
C ILE A 77 -31.70 2.49 -2.30
N ARG A 78 -32.81 2.40 -1.56
CA ARG A 78 -33.65 1.19 -1.57
C ARG A 78 -34.45 1.11 -2.87
N GLU A 79 -34.00 0.26 -3.78
CA GLU A 79 -34.63 -0.01 -5.09
C GLU A 79 -35.15 -1.46 -5.24
N THR A 80 -34.95 -2.32 -4.24
CA THR A 80 -35.39 -3.72 -4.25
C THR A 80 -36.22 -4.09 -3.02
N THR A 81 -36.90 -5.25 -3.12
CA THR A 81 -37.58 -5.86 -1.97
C THR A 81 -36.59 -6.67 -1.11
N GLU A 82 -37.04 -7.13 0.06
CA GLU A 82 -36.22 -7.90 1.01
C GLU A 82 -35.92 -9.33 0.54
N VAL A 83 -36.64 -9.83 -0.48
CA VAL A 83 -36.47 -11.19 -1.02
C VAL A 83 -35.55 -11.23 -2.24
N GLU A 84 -35.07 -10.07 -2.69
CA GLU A 84 -34.21 -9.93 -3.86
C GLU A 84 -32.84 -9.37 -3.44
N SER A 85 -31.79 -9.70 -4.22
CA SER A 85 -30.47 -9.09 -4.00
C SER A 85 -30.52 -7.59 -4.26
N VAL A 86 -29.94 -6.81 -3.36
CA VAL A 86 -29.82 -5.34 -3.47
C VAL A 86 -29.08 -4.92 -4.75
N ASN A 87 -28.21 -5.78 -5.29
CA ASN A 87 -27.50 -5.51 -6.55
C ASN A 87 -28.45 -5.31 -7.74
N TYR A 88 -29.65 -5.90 -7.71
CA TYR A 88 -30.64 -5.71 -8.78
C TYR A 88 -31.22 -4.29 -8.82
N GLY A 89 -31.03 -3.50 -7.77
CA GLY A 89 -31.43 -2.10 -7.72
C GLY A 89 -30.63 -1.22 -8.67
N TYR A 90 -29.37 -1.56 -8.94
CA TYR A 90 -28.55 -0.87 -9.94
C TYR A 90 -28.81 -1.43 -11.35
N LYS A 91 -28.96 -0.53 -12.32
CA LYS A 91 -29.03 -0.86 -13.75
C LYS A 91 -27.77 -0.32 -14.46
N PHE A 92 -27.14 -1.18 -15.25
CA PHE A 92 -25.95 -0.81 -16.01
C PHE A 92 -26.24 0.36 -16.97
N GLY A 93 -25.50 1.46 -16.81
CA GLY A 93 -25.64 2.67 -17.62
C GLY A 93 -26.71 3.67 -17.15
N GLN A 94 -27.30 3.48 -15.96
CA GLN A 94 -28.20 4.49 -15.38
C GLN A 94 -27.49 5.82 -15.13
N GLU A 95 -28.21 6.93 -15.24
CA GLU A 95 -27.67 8.28 -15.05
C GLU A 95 -27.57 8.68 -13.58
N GLU A 96 -28.47 8.18 -12.73
CA GLU A 96 -28.54 8.53 -11.32
C GLU A 96 -27.56 7.70 -10.46
N GLU A 97 -26.99 8.35 -9.45
CA GLU A 97 -26.11 7.70 -8.47
C GLU A 97 -26.87 6.67 -7.63
N THR A 98 -26.29 5.48 -7.43
CA THR A 98 -26.96 4.36 -6.74
C THR A 98 -26.94 4.46 -5.20
N TYR A 99 -26.23 5.44 -4.64
CA TYR A 99 -26.03 5.61 -3.21
C TYR A 99 -26.03 7.10 -2.82
N ASN A 100 -26.35 7.37 -1.56
CA ASN A 100 -26.38 8.74 -1.03
C ASN A 100 -25.03 9.12 -0.39
N ILE A 101 -24.20 9.83 -1.15
CA ILE A 101 -22.89 10.31 -0.66
C ILE A 101 -22.99 11.27 0.53
N VAL A 102 -24.07 12.05 0.64
CA VAL A 102 -24.28 12.97 1.76
C VAL A 102 -24.52 12.18 3.05
N ALA A 103 -25.28 11.09 2.97
CA ALA A 103 -25.49 10.18 4.10
C ALA A 103 -24.18 9.48 4.51
N ALA A 104 -23.42 8.96 3.54
CA ALA A 104 -22.11 8.34 3.79
C ALA A 104 -21.11 9.32 4.43
N HIS A 105 -21.00 10.53 3.88
CA HIS A 105 -20.16 11.59 4.42
C HIS A 105 -20.58 11.98 5.83
N GLY A 106 -21.89 12.13 6.07
CA GLY A 106 -22.46 12.46 7.37
C GLY A 106 -22.22 11.38 8.42
N TYR A 107 -22.24 10.10 8.05
CA TYR A 107 -21.88 9.00 8.95
C TYR A 107 -20.38 9.05 9.29
N PHE A 108 -19.52 9.04 8.28
CA PHE A 108 -18.07 8.97 8.50
C PHE A 108 -17.51 10.23 9.19
N GLY A 109 -18.03 11.41 8.85
CA GLY A 109 -17.66 12.67 9.50
C GLY A 109 -18.05 12.74 10.98
N ARG A 110 -19.06 11.98 11.42
CA ARG A 110 -19.40 11.82 12.84
C ARG A 110 -18.57 10.73 13.52
N LEU A 111 -18.18 9.70 12.79
CA LEU A 111 -17.37 8.59 13.31
C LEU A 111 -15.96 9.05 13.72
N ILE A 112 -15.33 9.91 12.90
CA ILE A 112 -13.96 10.40 13.13
C ILE A 112 -14.00 11.88 13.51
N PHE A 113 -14.10 12.77 12.52
CA PHE A 113 -14.44 14.20 12.66
C PHE A 113 -14.71 14.77 11.26
N GLN A 114 -15.51 15.84 11.16
CA GLN A 114 -16.13 16.27 9.90
C GLN A 114 -15.14 16.52 8.75
N TYR A 115 -13.95 17.08 9.06
CA TYR A 115 -12.92 17.40 8.07
C TYR A 115 -12.12 16.19 7.56
N ALA A 116 -12.19 15.04 8.25
CA ALA A 116 -11.54 13.81 7.79
C ALA A 116 -12.34 13.07 6.71
N SER A 117 -13.57 13.51 6.42
CA SER A 117 -14.47 12.85 5.47
C SER A 117 -14.48 13.56 4.12
N PHE A 118 -14.47 12.80 3.03
CA PHE A 118 -14.59 13.35 1.68
C PHE A 118 -16.06 13.69 1.39
N ASN A 119 -16.32 14.93 0.99
CA ASN A 119 -17.62 15.36 0.45
C ASN A 119 -17.61 15.50 -1.09
N ASN A 120 -16.46 15.31 -1.73
CA ASN A 120 -16.27 15.32 -3.16
C ASN A 120 -15.81 13.95 -3.64
N SER A 121 -16.66 13.27 -4.41
CA SER A 121 -16.39 11.93 -4.95
C SER A 121 -15.12 11.87 -5.79
N ARG A 122 -14.81 12.91 -6.58
CA ARG A 122 -13.60 12.94 -7.42
C ARG A 122 -12.33 12.96 -6.57
N ALA A 123 -12.32 13.75 -5.50
CA ALA A 123 -11.19 13.81 -4.57
C ALA A 123 -11.00 12.48 -3.82
N LEU A 124 -12.11 11.86 -3.38
CA LEU A 124 -12.09 10.52 -2.76
C LEU A 124 -11.45 9.49 -3.70
N HIS A 125 -11.96 9.36 -4.92
CA HIS A 125 -11.46 8.35 -5.86
C HIS A 125 -10.03 8.63 -6.32
N PHE A 126 -9.64 9.91 -6.45
CA PHE A 126 -8.25 10.28 -6.66
C PHE A 126 -7.35 9.81 -5.52
N PHE A 127 -7.77 10.00 -4.26
CA PHE A 127 -7.03 9.53 -3.09
C PHE A 127 -6.92 7.99 -3.06
N LEU A 128 -8.02 7.28 -3.31
CA LEU A 128 -8.05 5.82 -3.37
C LEU A 128 -7.09 5.26 -4.43
N ALA A 129 -6.93 5.96 -5.56
CA ALA A 129 -5.95 5.59 -6.57
C ALA A 129 -4.52 5.96 -6.15
N ALA A 130 -4.32 7.18 -5.65
CA ALA A 130 -2.99 7.73 -5.37
C ALA A 130 -2.28 7.00 -4.23
N TRP A 131 -3.00 6.69 -3.14
CA TRP A 131 -2.40 6.12 -1.93
C TRP A 131 -1.60 4.82 -2.18
N PRO A 132 -2.20 3.73 -2.70
CA PRO A 132 -1.46 2.50 -2.96
C PRO A 132 -0.43 2.69 -4.08
N VAL A 133 -0.72 3.50 -5.11
CA VAL A 133 0.19 3.71 -6.24
C VAL A 133 1.51 4.35 -5.79
N VAL A 134 1.45 5.40 -4.98
CA VAL A 134 2.65 6.07 -4.45
C VAL A 134 3.44 5.14 -3.52
N GLY A 135 2.76 4.37 -2.67
CA GLY A 135 3.44 3.38 -1.81
C GLY A 135 4.21 2.33 -2.59
N ILE A 136 3.61 1.77 -3.65
CA ILE A 136 4.29 0.78 -4.50
C ILE A 136 5.43 1.42 -5.31
N TRP A 137 5.29 2.66 -5.78
CA TRP A 137 6.41 3.38 -6.41
C TRP A 137 7.60 3.55 -5.46
N LEU A 138 7.36 3.96 -4.21
CA LEU A 138 8.41 4.06 -3.21
C LEU A 138 9.08 2.70 -2.99
N THR A 139 8.32 1.62 -2.83
CA THR A 139 8.85 0.26 -2.68
C THR A 139 9.75 -0.13 -3.85
N ALA A 140 9.28 0.10 -5.08
CA ALA A 140 10.04 -0.19 -6.29
C ALA A 140 11.34 0.62 -6.37
N MET A 141 11.29 1.90 -6.00
CA MET A 141 12.49 2.74 -5.87
C MET A 141 13.44 2.21 -4.78
N GLY A 142 12.92 1.76 -3.63
CA GLY A 142 13.73 1.19 -2.55
C GLY A 142 14.53 -0.03 -3.01
N VAL A 143 13.87 -0.98 -3.69
CA VAL A 143 14.57 -2.13 -4.29
C VAL A 143 15.59 -1.68 -5.32
N SER A 144 15.23 -0.71 -6.16
CA SER A 144 16.10 -0.18 -7.20
C SER A 144 17.33 0.57 -6.65
N THR A 145 17.25 1.22 -5.49
CA THR A 145 18.40 1.89 -4.85
C THR A 145 19.27 0.92 -4.07
N MET A 146 18.66 -0.06 -3.39
CA MET A 146 19.38 -1.13 -2.70
C MET A 146 20.12 -2.05 -3.69
N ALA A 147 19.67 -2.13 -4.96
CA ALA A 147 20.45 -2.74 -6.04
C ALA A 147 21.87 -2.16 -6.17
N PHE A 148 22.08 -0.90 -5.78
CA PHE A 148 23.38 -0.23 -5.76
C PHE A 148 23.92 -0.05 -4.33
N ASN A 149 23.49 -0.93 -3.42
CA ASN A 149 23.96 -1.03 -2.03
C ASN A 149 23.71 0.22 -1.16
N LEU A 150 22.75 1.06 -1.54
CA LEU A 150 22.21 2.09 -0.65
C LEU A 150 21.15 1.46 0.28
N ASN A 151 21.65 0.90 1.38
CA ASN A 151 20.89 0.02 2.28
C ASN A 151 20.00 0.79 3.27
N GLY A 152 19.18 0.04 4.02
CA GLY A 152 18.39 0.57 5.13
C GLY A 152 19.26 1.16 6.25
N PHE A 153 18.62 1.88 7.17
CA PHE A 153 19.34 2.47 8.30
C PHE A 153 20.12 1.42 9.10
N ASN A 154 21.32 1.81 9.55
CA ASN A 154 22.15 1.00 10.42
C ASN A 154 22.38 1.75 11.74
N PHE A 155 21.75 1.24 12.80
CA PHE A 155 21.87 1.78 14.15
C PHE A 155 22.70 0.89 15.09
N ASN A 156 23.55 0.01 14.53
CA ASN A 156 24.39 -0.87 15.34
C ASN A 156 25.29 -0.03 16.25
N GLN A 157 25.21 -0.29 17.56
CA GLN A 157 25.97 0.42 18.59
C GLN A 157 25.72 1.95 18.63
N SER A 158 24.55 2.41 18.19
CA SER A 158 24.22 3.85 18.17
C SER A 158 23.95 4.46 19.55
N VAL A 159 23.75 3.63 20.59
CA VAL A 159 23.53 4.10 21.96
C VAL A 159 24.69 3.64 22.85
N VAL A 160 25.34 4.61 23.49
CA VAL A 160 26.44 4.38 24.43
C VAL A 160 26.18 5.12 25.75
N ASP A 161 26.60 4.54 26.86
CA ASP A 161 26.55 5.21 28.16
C ASP A 161 27.72 6.20 28.35
N SER A 162 27.76 6.89 29.50
CA SER A 162 28.84 7.82 29.84
C SER A 162 30.21 7.17 30.01
N GLN A 163 30.27 5.83 30.10
CA GLN A 163 31.51 5.04 30.16
C GLN A 163 31.90 4.46 28.79
N GLY A 164 31.16 4.77 27.73
CA GLY A 164 31.40 4.27 26.38
C GLY A 164 30.97 2.81 26.17
N ARG A 165 30.17 2.24 27.08
CA ARG A 165 29.63 0.88 26.91
C ARG A 165 28.41 0.92 26.00
N VAL A 166 28.35 0.01 25.04
CA VAL A 166 27.21 -0.13 24.13
C VAL A 166 25.96 -0.56 24.90
N ILE A 167 24.84 0.12 24.63
CA ILE A 167 23.50 -0.25 25.07
C ILE A 167 22.73 -0.74 23.86
N ASN A 168 22.27 -2.00 23.88
CA ASN A 168 21.49 -2.58 22.79
C ASN A 168 20.10 -1.94 22.69
N THR A 169 19.58 -1.85 21.47
CA THR A 169 18.23 -1.36 21.12
C THR A 169 17.51 -2.38 20.25
#